data_AF-A0A2N7G9T6-F1
#
_entry.id   AF-A0A2N7G9T6-F1
#
_cell.length_a   1.000
_cell.length_b   1.000
_cell.length_c   1.000
_cell.angle_alpha   90.00
_cell.angle_beta   90.00
_cell.angle_gamma   90.00
#
_symmetry.space_group_name_H-M   'P 1'
#
loop_
_entity.id
_entity.type
_entity.pdbx_description
1 polymer ?
#
loop_
_entity_poly.entity_id
_entity_poly.type
_entity_poly.pdbx_seq_one_letter_code
_entity_poly.pdbx_strand_id
1 'polypeptide(L)'
;MTMKVPKGAIFAKHEIGRHLYLWSKSKGKATSKHLIISAHGCTSNKKPIKLKYGQNFSFYCEHGFTQGGAMDIRKLASGYVEPRQVISNSALDYDYVLSKYQSSTESETYAYIAKGMHDLEAYYRDVLKLDDDTVQSFLMQHNGTVQMDVLTIRNRSCGTAPTFYETVKAVQEAGLKYDHIHCSFCRGFADKPNSGQQEPIPRGTSIFD
;
A
#
# COMPACT_ATOMS: atom_id res chain seq x y z
N MET A 1 -18.11 1.14 -21.45
CA MET A 1 -18.10 -0.27 -20.99
C MET A 1 -18.08 -0.28 -19.48
N THR A 2 -19.17 -0.74 -18.87
CA THR A 2 -19.33 -0.90 -17.42
C THR A 2 -18.46 -2.08 -16.96
N MET A 3 -17.38 -1.79 -16.23
CA MET A 3 -16.49 -2.82 -15.72
C MET A 3 -16.94 -3.27 -14.34
N LYS A 4 -17.21 -4.57 -14.21
CA LYS A 4 -17.30 -5.27 -12.93
C LYS A 4 -15.92 -5.84 -12.62
N VAL A 5 -15.39 -5.62 -11.42
CA VAL A 5 -14.39 -6.56 -10.89
C VAL A 5 -15.06 -7.93 -10.96
N PRO A 6 -14.54 -8.93 -11.68
CA PRO A 6 -15.17 -10.24 -11.70
C PRO A 6 -15.25 -10.72 -10.26
N LYS A 7 -16.47 -11.05 -9.81
CA LYS A 7 -16.66 -11.73 -8.52
C LYS A 7 -15.68 -12.90 -8.47
N GLY A 8 -14.73 -12.88 -7.55
CA GLY A 8 -13.68 -13.90 -7.44
C GLY A 8 -12.38 -13.63 -8.20
N ALA A 9 -12.02 -12.38 -8.53
CA ALA A 9 -10.66 -12.05 -8.97
C ALA A 9 -9.64 -12.48 -7.90
N ILE A 10 -8.67 -13.32 -8.27
CA ILE A 10 -7.64 -13.85 -7.37
C ILE A 10 -6.31 -13.15 -7.71
N PHE A 11 -5.71 -12.53 -6.71
CA PHE A 11 -4.33 -12.05 -6.80
C PHE A 11 -3.39 -13.16 -6.32
N ALA A 12 -2.39 -13.48 -7.14
CA ALA A 12 -1.44 -14.53 -6.83
C ALA A 12 -0.21 -13.96 -6.13
N LYS A 13 0.32 -14.72 -5.17
CA LYS A 13 1.57 -14.41 -4.49
C LYS A 13 2.75 -14.67 -5.42
N HIS A 14 3.62 -13.69 -5.54
CA HIS A 14 4.85 -13.76 -6.32
C HIS A 14 6.04 -13.32 -5.47
N GLU A 15 7.11 -14.10 -5.54
CA GLU A 15 8.35 -13.83 -4.84
C GLU A 15 9.16 -12.78 -5.60
N ILE A 16 9.53 -11.69 -4.93
CA ILE A 16 10.48 -10.70 -5.47
C ILE A 16 11.69 -10.61 -4.53
N GLY A 17 12.84 -11.06 -5.02
CA GLY A 17 14.02 -11.21 -4.18
C GLY A 17 13.76 -12.06 -2.94
N ARG A 18 14.54 -11.84 -1.89
CA ARG A 18 14.49 -12.62 -0.65
C ARG A 18 13.40 -12.17 0.33
N HIS A 19 13.01 -10.90 0.28
CA HIS A 19 12.25 -10.27 1.37
C HIS A 19 10.84 -9.82 0.97
N LEU A 20 10.43 -9.96 -0.28
CA LEU A 20 9.17 -9.38 -0.75
C LEU A 20 8.21 -10.43 -1.31
N TYR A 21 6.93 -10.20 -1.06
CA TYR A 21 5.82 -10.81 -1.79
C TYR A 21 5.06 -9.72 -2.54
N LEU A 22 4.95 -9.89 -3.85
CA LEU A 22 4.05 -9.13 -4.70
C LEU A 22 2.78 -9.92 -4.90
N TRP A 23 1.65 -9.28 -4.69
CA TRP A 23 0.33 -9.76 -5.04
C TRP A 23 -0.11 -9.03 -6.29
N SER A 24 -0.24 -9.75 -7.40
CA SER A 24 -0.71 -9.22 -8.68
C SER A 24 -1.53 -10.27 -9.42
N LYS A 25 -2.20 -9.88 -10.51
CA LYS A 25 -2.97 -10.83 -11.34
C LYS A 25 -2.11 -11.70 -12.25
N SER A 26 -0.88 -11.29 -12.50
CA SER A 26 0.02 -11.94 -13.45
C SER A 26 1.45 -11.84 -12.98
N LYS A 27 2.16 -12.98 -13.01
CA LYS A 27 3.56 -13.08 -12.61
C LYS A 27 4.45 -12.30 -13.57
N GLY A 28 5.38 -11.52 -13.01
CA GLY A 28 6.42 -10.84 -13.80
C GLY A 28 5.94 -9.62 -14.57
N LYS A 29 4.70 -9.16 -14.37
CA LYS A 29 4.18 -7.94 -14.98
C LYS A 29 3.37 -7.13 -13.96
N ALA A 30 3.55 -5.82 -13.96
CA ALA A 30 2.68 -4.91 -13.24
C ALA A 30 1.26 -5.01 -13.83
N THR A 31 0.27 -5.29 -13.00
CA THR A 31 -1.14 -5.41 -13.41
C THR A 31 -1.94 -4.15 -13.12
N SER A 32 -1.25 -3.12 -12.63
CA SER A 32 -1.74 -1.77 -12.40
C SER A 32 -0.65 -0.72 -12.62
N LYS A 33 -1.05 0.54 -12.80
CA LYS A 33 -0.14 1.70 -12.69
C LYS A 33 0.22 2.04 -11.25
N HIS A 34 -0.55 1.52 -10.29
CA HIS A 34 -0.44 1.81 -8.87
C HIS A 34 0.02 0.57 -8.10
N LEU A 35 0.93 0.78 -7.15
CA LEU A 35 1.40 -0.24 -6.20
C LEU A 35 1.11 0.23 -4.78
N ILE A 36 0.59 -0.64 -3.92
CA ILE A 36 0.54 -0.41 -2.48
C ILE A 36 1.71 -1.15 -1.83
N ILE A 37 2.54 -0.46 -1.06
CA ILE A 37 3.47 -1.09 -0.12
C ILE A 37 2.78 -1.15 1.24
N SER A 38 2.48 -2.36 1.70
CA SER A 38 1.87 -2.62 3.02
C SER A 38 2.89 -3.23 3.97
N ALA A 39 3.32 -2.46 4.97
CA ALA A 39 4.31 -2.85 5.96
C ALA A 39 4.17 -2.07 7.28
N HIS A 40 4.96 -2.45 8.28
CA HIS A 40 5.40 -1.53 9.32
C HIS A 40 6.68 -0.83 8.85
N GLY A 41 6.88 0.38 9.34
CA GLY A 41 8.05 1.18 9.02
C GLY A 41 8.56 1.92 10.26
N CYS A 42 9.87 2.12 10.30
CA CYS A 42 10.51 3.12 11.15
C CYS A 42 11.64 3.78 10.36
N THR A 43 11.97 5.01 10.72
CA THR A 43 13.04 5.78 10.08
C THR A 43 14.36 5.02 10.16
N SER A 44 15.05 4.92 9.03
CA SER A 44 16.40 4.38 8.93
C SER A 44 17.42 5.47 9.24
N ASN A 45 18.52 5.10 9.91
CA ASN A 45 19.66 6.00 10.12
C ASN A 45 20.49 6.19 8.84
N LYS A 46 20.18 5.46 7.77
CA LYS A 46 20.83 5.61 6.47
C LYS A 46 20.18 6.75 5.68
N LYS A 47 20.99 7.50 4.95
CA LYS A 47 20.48 8.49 3.99
C LYS A 47 19.70 7.77 2.88
N PRO A 48 18.60 8.36 2.39
CA PRO A 48 17.89 7.82 1.23
C PRO A 48 18.82 7.82 0.01
N ILE A 49 18.77 6.73 -0.75
CA ILE A 49 19.43 6.63 -2.04
C ILE A 49 18.37 6.90 -3.12
N LYS A 50 18.66 7.83 -4.03
CA LYS A 50 17.74 8.16 -5.13
C LYS A 50 17.67 7.00 -6.12
N LEU A 51 16.45 6.58 -6.46
CA LEU A 51 16.24 5.48 -7.40
C LEU A 51 16.41 5.95 -8.85
N LYS A 52 16.61 5.00 -9.76
CA LYS A 52 16.88 5.26 -11.18
C LYS A 52 15.69 5.85 -11.93
N TYR A 53 14.47 5.47 -11.56
CA TYR A 53 13.24 5.91 -12.21
C TYR A 53 12.50 6.93 -11.35
N GLY A 54 11.97 7.99 -11.98
CA GLY A 54 11.10 8.97 -11.33
C GLY A 54 9.72 8.35 -11.09
N GLN A 55 9.42 8.05 -9.84
CA GLN A 55 8.11 7.59 -9.39
C GLN A 55 7.59 8.56 -8.34
N ASN A 56 6.27 8.66 -8.22
CA ASN A 56 5.63 9.40 -7.15
C ASN A 56 5.30 8.48 -5.98
N PHE A 57 5.57 8.96 -4.77
CA PHE A 57 5.34 8.28 -3.52
C PHE A 57 4.27 9.02 -2.72
N SER A 58 3.15 8.36 -2.46
CA SER A 58 2.12 8.85 -1.55
C SER A 58 2.32 8.27 -0.16
N PHE A 59 2.58 9.12 0.82
CA PHE A 59 2.65 8.75 2.23
C PHE A 59 1.37 9.19 2.95
N TYR A 60 0.81 8.26 3.73
CA TYR A 60 -0.43 8.47 4.49
C TYR A 60 -0.19 8.75 5.96
N CYS A 61 1.09 8.89 6.32
CA CYS A 61 1.60 9.30 7.60
C CYS A 61 2.70 10.32 7.32
N GLU A 62 2.84 11.33 8.17
CA GLU A 62 3.97 12.26 8.12
C GLU A 62 5.21 11.65 8.77
N HIS A 63 6.39 12.15 8.39
CA HIS A 63 7.63 11.75 9.03
C HIS A 63 7.62 12.10 10.53
N GLY A 64 8.09 11.19 11.38
CA GLY A 64 8.08 11.30 12.83
C GLY A 64 6.79 10.81 13.51
N PHE A 65 5.77 10.42 12.73
CA PHE A 65 4.49 9.92 13.27
C PHE A 65 4.31 8.42 13.03
N THR A 66 3.51 7.79 13.89
CA THR A 66 2.99 6.44 13.64
C THR A 66 1.65 6.52 12.94
N GLN A 67 1.44 5.62 11.98
CA GLN A 67 0.18 5.53 11.27
C GLN A 67 -0.87 4.94 12.23
N GLY A 68 -1.91 5.73 12.45
CA GLY A 68 -3.03 5.42 13.33
C GLY A 68 -4.23 4.86 12.63
N GLY A 69 -5.22 4.54 13.45
CA GLY A 69 -6.51 4.04 13.02
C GLY A 69 -6.45 2.66 12.42
N ALA A 70 -7.63 2.13 12.12
CA ALA A 70 -7.75 1.04 11.17
C ALA A 70 -7.40 1.55 9.75
N MET A 71 -6.15 1.99 9.52
CA MET A 71 -5.62 2.23 8.19
C MET A 71 -5.53 0.86 7.52
N ASP A 72 -6.53 0.61 6.71
CA ASP A 72 -6.72 -0.62 5.98
C ASP A 72 -6.26 -0.40 4.54
N ILE A 73 -5.55 -1.38 3.97
CA ILE A 73 -5.19 -1.38 2.55
C ILE A 73 -6.42 -1.20 1.65
N ARG A 74 -7.61 -1.59 2.10
CA ARG A 74 -8.87 -1.32 1.40
C ARG A 74 -9.16 0.17 1.29
N LYS A 75 -8.96 0.99 2.33
CA LYS A 75 -9.14 2.45 2.25
C LYS A 75 -8.24 3.08 1.19
N LEU A 76 -7.02 2.55 1.10
CA LEU A 76 -6.00 3.02 0.16
C LEU A 76 -6.33 2.63 -1.26
N ALA A 77 -6.61 1.34 -1.47
CA ALA A 77 -7.07 0.84 -2.75
C ALA A 77 -8.28 1.66 -3.18
N SER A 78 -9.29 1.77 -2.32
CA SER A 78 -10.57 2.42 -2.60
C SER A 78 -10.48 3.94 -2.78
N GLY A 79 -9.30 4.55 -2.71
CA GLY A 79 -9.11 6.00 -2.80
C GLY A 79 -9.74 6.80 -1.65
N TYR A 80 -10.30 6.15 -0.63
CA TYR A 80 -11.09 6.81 0.42
C TYR A 80 -10.21 7.67 1.34
N VAL A 81 -8.90 7.49 1.31
CA VAL A 81 -7.95 8.25 2.12
C VAL A 81 -7.04 9.13 1.28
N GLU A 82 -6.79 10.34 1.76
CA GLU A 82 -5.85 11.26 1.16
C GLU A 82 -4.43 11.02 1.66
N PRO A 83 -3.43 11.09 0.77
CA PRO A 83 -2.04 11.12 1.20
C PRO A 83 -1.76 12.43 1.92
N ARG A 84 -1.08 12.35 3.06
CA ARG A 84 -0.57 13.54 3.78
C ARG A 84 0.61 14.17 3.05
N GLN A 85 1.33 13.37 2.28
CA GLN A 85 2.48 13.82 1.51
C GLN A 85 2.57 13.07 0.18
N VAL A 86 2.76 13.80 -0.91
CA VAL A 86 3.13 13.23 -2.21
C VAL A 86 4.52 13.76 -2.55
N ILE A 87 5.49 12.88 -2.68
CA ILE A 87 6.87 13.24 -3.02
C ILE A 87 7.36 12.45 -4.22
N SER A 88 8.10 13.11 -5.09
CA SER A 88 8.83 12.41 -6.14
C SER A 88 10.06 11.72 -5.55
N ASN A 89 10.55 10.70 -6.25
CA ASN A 89 11.79 10.02 -5.89
C ASN A 89 13.01 10.97 -5.72
N SER A 90 13.06 12.08 -6.46
CA SER A 90 14.17 13.04 -6.33
C SER A 90 14.12 13.88 -5.05
N ALA A 91 12.96 13.95 -4.39
CA ALA A 91 12.67 14.71 -3.18
C ALA A 91 12.52 13.82 -1.93
N LEU A 92 12.96 12.56 -1.99
CA LEU A 92 12.94 11.67 -0.83
C LEU A 92 14.08 12.03 0.13
N ASP A 93 13.72 12.49 1.33
CA ASP A 93 14.66 12.94 2.36
C ASP A 93 14.99 11.90 3.43
N TYR A 94 14.20 10.82 3.52
CA TYR A 94 14.34 9.77 4.53
C TYR A 94 14.16 8.38 3.93
N ASP A 95 14.92 7.41 4.43
CA ASP A 95 14.70 5.99 4.18
C ASP A 95 14.04 5.33 5.41
N TYR A 96 13.41 4.19 5.22
CA TYR A 96 12.65 3.50 6.27
C TYR A 96 13.01 2.02 6.29
N VAL A 97 13.28 1.46 7.45
CA VAL A 97 13.36 0.01 7.61
C VAL A 97 11.95 -0.54 7.60
N LEU A 98 11.67 -1.45 6.67
CA LEU A 98 10.35 -2.03 6.48
C LEU A 98 10.31 -3.45 7.02
N SER A 99 9.28 -3.75 7.78
CA SER A 99 9.05 -5.10 8.28
C SER A 99 7.56 -5.42 8.26
N LYS A 100 7.23 -6.71 8.31
CA LYS A 100 5.87 -7.13 8.62
C LYS A 100 5.94 -8.09 9.79
N TYR A 101 5.08 -7.87 10.78
CA TYR A 101 4.78 -8.91 11.75
C TYR A 101 3.66 -9.75 11.16
N GLN A 102 3.87 -11.06 11.08
CA GLN A 102 2.76 -12.00 10.95
C GLN A 102 2.77 -12.89 12.19
N SER A 103 1.58 -13.16 12.73
CA SER A 103 1.39 -14.32 13.59
C SER A 103 1.77 -15.60 12.83
N SER A 104 2.01 -16.70 13.54
CA SER A 104 2.43 -17.99 12.95
C SER A 104 1.44 -18.56 11.92
N THR A 105 0.23 -18.00 11.83
CA THR A 105 -0.79 -18.34 10.83
C THR A 105 -0.70 -17.37 9.64
N GLU A 106 0.01 -17.77 8.58
CA GLU A 106 0.12 -16.99 7.32
C GLU A 106 -1.23 -16.64 6.67
N SER A 107 -2.29 -17.39 7.02
CA SER A 107 -3.59 -17.39 6.36
C SER A 107 -4.33 -16.05 6.46
N GLU A 108 -4.38 -15.39 7.61
CA GLU A 108 -5.27 -14.22 7.79
C GLU A 108 -4.86 -13.01 6.96
N THR A 109 -3.58 -12.61 6.98
CA THR A 109 -3.12 -11.40 6.26
C THR A 109 -3.02 -11.63 4.75
N TYR A 110 -2.59 -12.82 4.31
CA TYR A 110 -2.37 -13.10 2.90
C TYR A 110 -3.62 -13.55 2.17
N ALA A 111 -4.52 -14.32 2.79
CA ALA A 111 -5.83 -14.60 2.19
C ALA A 111 -6.66 -13.32 2.03
N TYR A 112 -6.49 -12.39 2.97
CA TYR A 112 -7.11 -11.08 2.90
C TYR A 112 -6.60 -10.22 1.72
N ILE A 113 -5.29 -10.17 1.47
CA ILE A 113 -4.74 -9.49 0.28
C ILE A 113 -5.16 -10.21 -1.01
N ALA A 114 -5.17 -11.55 -1.02
CA ALA A 114 -5.49 -12.34 -2.21
C ALA A 114 -6.93 -12.16 -2.71
N LYS A 115 -7.87 -11.88 -1.80
CA LYS A 115 -9.32 -11.89 -2.08
C LYS A 115 -10.10 -10.72 -1.47
N GLY A 116 -9.87 -10.40 -0.20
CA GLY A 116 -10.66 -9.42 0.57
C GLY A 116 -10.45 -7.96 0.17
N MET A 117 -9.28 -7.60 -0.38
CA MET A 117 -9.02 -6.21 -0.79
C MET A 117 -9.83 -5.77 -2.01
N HIS A 118 -10.30 -6.72 -2.82
CA HIS A 118 -10.94 -6.44 -4.11
C HIS A 118 -12.46 -6.37 -4.05
N ASP A 119 -13.06 -6.65 -2.89
CA ASP A 119 -14.49 -6.51 -2.64
C ASP A 119 -14.78 -5.14 -2.02
N LEU A 120 -14.68 -4.10 -2.86
CA LEU A 120 -14.88 -2.72 -2.41
C LEU A 120 -16.33 -2.43 -2.02
N GLU A 121 -17.30 -3.12 -2.63
CA GLU A 121 -18.71 -2.96 -2.30
C GLU A 121 -18.99 -3.42 -0.87
N ALA A 122 -18.60 -4.65 -0.52
CA ALA A 122 -18.70 -5.13 0.86
C ALA A 122 -17.89 -4.25 1.83
N TYR A 123 -16.74 -3.73 1.38
CA TYR A 123 -15.96 -2.82 2.21
C TYR A 123 -16.70 -1.53 2.56
N TYR A 124 -17.24 -0.84 1.56
CA TYR A 124 -17.94 0.43 1.78
C TYR A 124 -19.22 0.25 2.60
N ARG A 125 -19.97 -0.82 2.34
CA ARG A 125 -21.22 -1.14 3.06
C ARG A 125 -20.96 -1.63 4.47
N ASP A 126 -20.15 -2.67 4.63
CA ASP A 126 -20.08 -3.42 5.89
C ASP A 126 -19.03 -2.85 6.86
N VAL A 127 -17.96 -2.23 6.33
CA VAL A 127 -16.87 -1.71 7.16
C VAL A 127 -16.97 -0.21 7.35
N LEU A 128 -17.18 0.55 6.26
CA LEU A 128 -17.34 2.00 6.36
C LEU A 128 -18.77 2.43 6.72
N LYS A 129 -19.74 1.51 6.67
CA LYS A 129 -21.15 1.76 7.01
C LYS A 129 -21.74 2.93 6.20
N LEU A 130 -21.34 3.03 4.94
CA LEU A 130 -21.86 4.04 4.02
C LEU A 130 -23.24 3.61 3.50
N ASP A 131 -24.09 4.58 3.23
CA ASP A 131 -25.39 4.35 2.59
C ASP A 131 -25.25 3.93 1.12
N ASP A 132 -26.30 3.31 0.59
CA ASP A 132 -26.33 2.75 -0.76
C ASP A 132 -26.02 3.77 -1.85
N ASP A 133 -26.50 5.01 -1.74
CA ASP A 133 -26.30 6.05 -2.75
C ASP A 133 -24.84 6.52 -2.77
N THR A 134 -24.24 6.68 -1.60
CA THR A 134 -22.82 6.97 -1.44
C THR A 134 -21.95 5.83 -1.97
N VAL A 135 -22.29 4.57 -1.65
CA VAL A 135 -21.58 3.39 -2.17
C VAL A 135 -21.66 3.35 -3.69
N GLN A 136 -22.85 3.52 -4.28
CA GLN A 136 -23.02 3.56 -5.73
C GLN A 136 -22.22 4.69 -6.37
N SER A 137 -22.23 5.89 -5.77
CA SER A 137 -21.44 7.03 -6.26
C SER A 137 -19.95 6.72 -6.27
N PHE A 138 -19.40 6.15 -5.19
CA PHE A 138 -18.00 5.71 -5.15
C PHE A 138 -17.71 4.62 -6.19
N LEU A 139 -18.55 3.59 -6.29
CA LEU A 139 -18.36 2.51 -7.27
C LEU A 139 -18.44 3.02 -8.72
N MET A 140 -19.34 3.96 -9.02
CA MET A 140 -19.47 4.63 -10.31
C MET A 140 -18.24 5.49 -10.62
N GLN A 141 -17.76 6.28 -9.66
CA GLN A 141 -16.53 7.08 -9.78
C GLN A 141 -15.31 6.20 -10.06
N HIS A 142 -15.26 5.01 -9.46
CA HIS A 142 -14.18 4.07 -9.67
C HIS A 142 -14.35 3.20 -10.92
N ASN A 143 -15.49 3.20 -11.61
CA ASN A 143 -15.83 2.37 -12.77
C ASN A 143 -15.31 0.91 -12.65
N GLY A 144 -15.33 0.32 -11.44
CA GLY A 144 -14.81 -1.03 -11.17
C GLY A 144 -13.29 -1.21 -11.30
N THR A 145 -12.51 -0.12 -11.23
CA THR A 145 -11.09 -0.07 -11.65
C THR A 145 -10.06 0.02 -10.53
N VAL A 146 -10.44 -0.12 -9.26
CA VAL A 146 -9.43 -0.17 -8.20
C VAL A 146 -8.81 -1.56 -8.17
N GLN A 147 -7.76 -1.71 -8.97
CA GLN A 147 -6.85 -2.85 -8.92
C GLN A 147 -5.49 -2.24 -8.73
N MET A 148 -4.95 -2.36 -7.53
CA MET A 148 -3.56 -2.05 -7.24
C MET A 148 -2.85 -3.36 -6.97
N ASP A 149 -1.63 -3.48 -7.47
CA ASP A 149 -0.76 -4.54 -7.01
C ASP A 149 -0.37 -4.23 -5.56
N VAL A 150 -0.14 -5.26 -4.74
CA VAL A 150 0.26 -5.08 -3.34
C VAL A 150 1.61 -5.72 -3.11
N LEU A 151 2.58 -4.91 -2.71
CA LEU A 151 3.86 -5.37 -2.23
C LEU A 151 3.85 -5.42 -0.71
N THR A 152 4.33 -6.51 -0.15
CA THR A 152 4.44 -6.66 1.29
C THR A 152 5.74 -7.38 1.67
N ILE A 153 6.23 -7.12 2.88
CA ILE A 153 7.49 -7.70 3.36
C ILE A 153 7.20 -9.10 3.90
N ARG A 154 8.09 -10.06 3.61
CA ARG A 154 8.06 -11.41 4.18
C ARG A 154 8.31 -11.34 5.70
N ASN A 155 7.77 -12.31 6.42
CA ASN A 155 7.93 -12.39 7.87
C ASN A 155 9.42 -12.38 8.29
N ARG A 156 9.68 -11.83 9.48
CA ARG A 156 11.01 -11.51 10.05
C ARG A 156 11.99 -12.67 10.19
N SER A 157 11.56 -13.91 9.95
CA SER A 157 12.45 -15.08 9.91
C SER A 157 13.46 -15.05 8.75
N CYS A 158 13.30 -14.14 7.79
CA CYS A 158 14.06 -14.11 6.54
C CYS A 158 15.38 -13.30 6.57
N GLY A 159 15.95 -13.00 7.74
CA GLY A 159 17.19 -12.22 7.88
C GLY A 159 16.94 -10.73 8.14
N THR A 160 17.89 -9.87 7.74
CA THR A 160 17.80 -8.41 7.97
C THR A 160 16.62 -7.80 7.21
N ALA A 161 15.84 -6.96 7.90
CA ALA A 161 14.71 -6.25 7.30
C ALA A 161 15.18 -5.31 6.17
N PRO A 162 14.51 -5.30 5.00
CA PRO A 162 14.88 -4.42 3.90
C PRO A 162 14.52 -2.97 4.21
N THR A 163 15.21 -2.02 3.58
CA THR A 163 14.76 -0.63 3.58
C THR A 163 13.71 -0.35 2.49
N PHE A 164 13.05 0.81 2.56
CA PHE A 164 12.13 1.28 1.54
C PHE A 164 12.87 1.44 0.20
N TYR A 165 14.08 1.99 0.21
CA TYR A 165 14.93 2.02 -0.98
C TYR A 165 15.17 0.62 -1.56
N GLU A 166 15.63 -0.34 -0.75
CA GLU A 166 15.90 -1.72 -1.21
C GLU A 166 14.65 -2.40 -1.75
N THR A 167 13.50 -2.11 -1.13
CA THR A 167 12.19 -2.60 -1.54
C THR A 167 11.81 -2.09 -2.94
N VAL A 168 11.89 -0.78 -3.17
CA VAL A 168 11.53 -0.21 -4.48
C VAL A 168 12.58 -0.57 -5.54
N LYS A 169 13.86 -0.64 -5.18
CA LYS A 169 14.93 -1.09 -6.06
C LYS A 169 14.67 -2.51 -6.56
N ALA A 170 14.30 -3.45 -5.68
CA ALA A 170 14.00 -4.82 -6.06
C ALA A 170 12.81 -4.93 -7.03
N VAL A 171 11.78 -4.07 -6.87
CA VAL A 171 10.66 -3.98 -7.83
C VAL A 171 11.15 -3.49 -9.20
N GLN A 172 11.99 -2.46 -9.24
CA GLN A 172 12.56 -1.93 -10.48
C GLN A 172 13.47 -2.95 -11.18
N GLU A 173 14.30 -3.67 -10.43
CA GLU A 173 15.20 -4.72 -10.94
C GLU A 173 14.41 -5.95 -11.44
N ALA A 174 13.23 -6.22 -10.89
CA ALA A 174 12.31 -7.22 -11.40
C ALA A 174 11.58 -6.79 -12.70
N GLY A 175 11.90 -5.62 -13.26
CA GLY A 175 11.30 -5.10 -14.49
C GLY A 175 9.87 -4.57 -14.32
N LEU A 176 9.40 -4.42 -13.07
CA LEU A 176 8.06 -3.94 -12.77
C LEU A 176 8.05 -2.42 -12.70
N LYS A 177 7.11 -1.81 -13.41
CA LYS A 177 6.97 -0.36 -13.51
C LYS A 177 5.61 0.06 -12.99
N TYR A 178 5.62 0.97 -12.01
CA TYR A 178 4.44 1.62 -11.46
C TYR A 178 4.68 3.13 -11.54
N ASP A 179 3.63 3.86 -11.92
CA ASP A 179 3.64 5.32 -11.99
C ASP A 179 3.59 5.91 -10.57
N HIS A 180 2.85 5.24 -9.69
CA HIS A 180 2.58 5.69 -8.33
C HIS A 180 2.72 4.57 -7.30
N ILE A 181 3.44 4.82 -6.21
CA ILE A 181 3.54 3.91 -5.07
C ILE A 181 2.89 4.53 -3.83
N HIS A 182 1.90 3.84 -3.30
CA HIS A 182 1.19 4.16 -2.07
C HIS A 182 1.89 3.49 -0.88
N CYS A 183 2.46 4.30 0.00
CA CYS A 183 3.26 3.88 1.15
C CYS A 183 2.38 3.78 2.39
N SER A 184 1.91 2.56 2.70
CA SER A 184 1.13 2.24 3.89
C SER A 184 2.03 1.64 4.97
N PHE A 185 2.69 2.52 5.73
CA PHE A 185 3.53 2.17 6.87
C PHE A 185 3.78 3.38 7.76
N CYS A 186 4.09 3.14 9.03
CA CYS A 186 4.52 4.20 9.96
C CYS A 186 5.83 4.86 9.50
N ARG A 187 5.97 6.15 9.75
CA ARG A 187 7.22 6.89 9.47
C ARG A 187 7.84 7.44 10.76
N GLY A 188 7.59 6.75 11.87
CA GLY A 188 8.09 7.09 13.19
C GLY A 188 9.61 6.95 13.29
N PHE A 189 10.17 7.38 14.40
CA PHE A 189 11.59 7.22 14.71
C PHE A 189 11.86 5.85 15.31
N ALA A 190 13.07 5.34 15.10
CA ALA A 190 13.50 4.07 15.69
C ALA A 190 14.12 4.26 17.09
N ASP A 191 14.73 5.42 17.33
CA ASP A 191 15.65 5.71 18.43
C ASP A 191 15.19 6.85 19.34
N LYS A 192 14.05 7.48 19.03
CA LYS A 192 13.47 8.57 19.83
C LYS A 192 11.94 8.53 19.83
N PRO A 193 11.28 9.26 20.74
CA PRO A 193 9.82 9.30 20.79
C PRO A 193 9.21 9.79 19.49
N ASN A 194 8.11 9.15 19.09
CA ASN A 194 7.30 9.60 17.96
C ASN A 194 6.51 10.86 18.34
N SER A 195 6.22 11.70 17.35
CA SER A 195 5.42 12.92 17.51
C SER A 195 3.94 12.64 17.82
N GLY A 196 3.51 11.39 17.69
CA GLY A 196 2.15 10.93 17.97
C GLY A 196 1.64 9.96 16.92
N GLN A 197 0.35 9.66 17.04
CA GLN A 197 -0.38 8.82 16.09
C GLN A 197 -1.24 9.69 15.18
N GLN A 198 -1.23 9.40 13.87
CA GLN A 198 -2.05 10.11 12.87
C GLN A 198 -3.11 9.20 12.28
N GLU A 199 -4.38 9.56 12.47
CA GLU A 199 -5.51 8.89 11.83
C GLU A 199 -5.53 9.15 10.32
N PRO A 200 -6.08 8.23 9.50
CA PRO A 200 -6.27 8.44 8.07
C PRO A 200 -7.12 9.69 7.82
N ILE A 201 -6.76 10.51 6.84
CA ILE A 201 -7.60 11.63 6.40
C ILE A 201 -8.64 11.06 5.43
N PRO A 202 -9.93 10.99 5.80
CA PRO A 202 -10.97 10.60 4.87
C PRO A 202 -11.08 11.67 3.79
N ARG A 203 -11.16 11.24 2.54
CA ARG A 203 -11.24 12.16 1.40
C ARG A 203 -12.59 12.88 1.29
N GLY A 204 -13.60 12.46 2.06
CA GLY A 204 -14.97 12.87 1.78
C GLY A 204 -15.42 12.37 0.40
N THR A 205 -16.59 12.80 -0.06
CA THR A 205 -17.11 12.43 -1.39
C THR A 205 -16.16 12.85 -2.50
N SER A 206 -15.78 11.90 -3.37
CA SER A 206 -15.03 12.06 -4.62
C SER A 206 -13.50 12.27 -4.52
N ILE A 207 -12.75 11.40 -5.21
CA ILE A 207 -11.30 11.53 -5.40
C ILE A 207 -10.91 12.37 -6.63
N PHE A 208 -11.91 12.89 -7.37
CA PHE A 208 -11.77 13.57 -8.67
C PHE A 208 -12.54 14.90 -8.75
N ASP A 209 -12.90 15.48 -7.61
CA ASP A 209 -13.26 16.91 -7.56
C ASP A 209 -11.99 17.77 -7.69
#